data_AF-A0A7C5NZB5-F1
#
_entry.id   AF-A0A7C5NZB5-F1
#
_cell.length_a   1.000
_cell.length_b   1.000
_cell.length_c   1.000
_cell.angle_alpha   90.00
_cell.angle_beta   90.00
_cell.angle_gamma   90.00
#
_symmetry.space_group_name_H-M   'P 1'
#
loop_
_entity.id
_entity.type
_entity.pdbx_description
1 polymer ?
#
loop_
_entity_poly.entity_id
_entity_poly.type
_entity_poly.pdbx_seq_one_letter_code
_entity_poly.pdbx_strand_id
1 'polypeptide(L)'
;ELKNISINDWARERGSNPNRTTMVADVHTDGNSRQVLEEATGNVDLILVCYRQPDGRIVMGVGPVLSYYEFKQPMSNRLTDEAWRKMLKSNPPEQPEWTKSYLKK
;
A
#
# COMPACT_ATOMS: atom_id res chain seq x y z
N GLU A 1 -4.72 28.63 13.62
CA GLU A 1 -3.79 27.48 13.54
C GLU A 1 -4.43 26.39 12.70
N LEU A 2 -3.77 25.95 11.62
CA LEU A 2 -4.24 24.83 10.81
C LEU A 2 -3.88 23.54 11.55
N LYS A 3 -4.89 22.76 11.95
CA LYS A 3 -4.67 21.43 12.52
C LYS A 3 -4.09 20.55 11.40
N ASN A 4 -2.90 19.98 11.64
CA ASN A 4 -2.37 18.91 10.81
C ASN A 4 -3.25 17.67 11.00
N ILE A 5 -4.24 17.50 10.14
CA ILE A 5 -5.10 16.31 10.15
C ILE A 5 -4.33 15.20 9.44
N SER A 6 -3.95 14.17 10.20
CA SER A 6 -3.41 12.93 9.66
C SER A 6 -4.52 12.17 8.92
N ILE A 7 -4.25 11.74 7.69
CA ILE A 7 -5.17 10.92 6.89
C ILE A 7 -5.52 9.62 7.62
N ASN A 8 -4.59 9.08 8.41
CA ASN A 8 -4.81 7.89 9.23
C ASN A 8 -5.79 8.13 10.38
N ASP A 9 -5.78 9.34 10.96
CA ASP A 9 -6.71 9.70 12.04
C ASP A 9 -8.12 9.90 11.48
N TRP A 10 -8.24 10.55 10.32
CA TRP A 10 -9.50 10.67 9.59
C TRP A 10 -10.11 9.31 9.20
N ALA A 11 -9.29 8.39 8.71
CA ALA A 11 -9.74 7.05 8.34
C ALA A 11 -10.26 6.27 9.57
N ARG A 12 -9.60 6.39 10.72
CA ARG A 12 -10.04 5.79 11.99
C ARG A 12 -11.36 6.39 12.49
N GLU A 13 -11.51 7.71 12.41
CA GLU A 13 -12.74 8.41 12.84
C GLU A 13 -13.99 7.96 12.09
N ARG A 14 -13.85 7.55 10.82
CA ARG A 14 -14.97 7.03 10.00
C ARG A 14 -15.27 5.54 10.20
N GLY A 15 -14.63 4.89 11.19
CA GLY A 15 -14.85 3.48 11.49
C GLY A 15 -14.24 2.51 10.49
N SER A 16 -13.35 2.98 9.61
CA SER A 16 -12.55 2.07 8.77
C SER A 16 -11.54 1.38 9.68
N ASN A 17 -11.59 0.05 9.74
CA ASN A 17 -10.62 -0.72 10.50
C ASN A 17 -9.38 -0.92 9.60
N PRO A 18 -8.25 -0.23 9.85
CA PRO A 18 -7.05 -0.38 9.03
C PRO A 18 -6.55 -1.83 8.99
N ASN A 19 -6.93 -2.67 9.98
CA ASN A 19 -6.58 -4.09 9.98
C ASN A 19 -7.27 -4.88 8.86
N ARG A 20 -8.37 -4.39 8.26
CA ARG A 20 -9.04 -5.06 7.14
C ARG A 20 -8.44 -4.73 5.78
N THR A 21 -7.73 -3.61 5.66
CA THR A 21 -7.19 -3.14 4.37
C THR A 21 -5.73 -3.51 4.18
N THR A 22 -5.02 -3.87 5.26
CA THR A 22 -3.65 -4.37 5.23
C THR A 22 -3.67 -5.90 5.16
N MET A 23 -3.46 -6.45 3.96
CA MET A 23 -3.54 -7.87 3.66
C MET A 23 -2.31 -8.31 2.86
N VAL A 24 -2.02 -9.60 2.89
CA VAL A 24 -0.94 -10.23 2.10
C VAL A 24 -1.46 -11.52 1.45
N ALA A 25 -0.96 -11.82 0.26
CA ALA A 25 -1.26 -13.06 -0.45
C ALA A 25 -0.01 -13.63 -1.14
N ASP A 26 0.17 -14.94 -1.03
CA ASP A 26 1.06 -15.71 -1.92
C ASP A 26 0.38 -15.81 -3.29
N VAL A 27 0.97 -15.16 -4.30
CA VAL A 27 0.45 -15.14 -5.68
C VAL A 27 1.17 -16.14 -6.57
N HIS A 28 2.36 -16.62 -6.17
CA HIS A 28 3.12 -17.61 -6.90
C HIS A 28 4.10 -18.37 -5.99
N THR A 29 4.09 -19.70 -6.08
CA THR A 29 5.03 -20.58 -5.39
C THR A 29 5.99 -21.23 -6.40
N ASP A 30 7.29 -21.01 -6.24
CA ASP A 30 8.34 -21.72 -6.98
C ASP A 30 8.94 -22.85 -6.12
N GLY A 31 8.54 -24.08 -6.43
CA GLY A 31 9.01 -25.28 -5.72
C GLY A 31 10.49 -25.61 -5.92
N ASN A 32 11.13 -25.13 -7.00
CA ASN A 32 12.53 -25.43 -7.29
C ASN A 32 13.45 -24.58 -6.42
N SER A 33 13.23 -23.27 -6.36
CA SER A 33 14.00 -22.36 -5.52
C SER A 33 13.49 -22.30 -4.07
N ARG A 34 12.35 -22.95 -3.78
CA ARG A 34 11.65 -22.91 -2.50
C ARG A 34 11.30 -21.47 -2.07
N GLN A 35 10.92 -20.63 -3.03
CA GLN A 35 10.52 -19.24 -2.81
C GLN A 35 9.03 -19.05 -3.11
N VAL A 36 8.45 -18.04 -2.48
CA VAL A 36 7.12 -17.51 -2.83
C VAL A 36 7.24 -16.07 -3.27
N LEU A 37 6.39 -15.65 -4.19
CA LEU A 37 6.10 -14.26 -4.50
C LEU A 37 4.86 -13.87 -3.71
N GLU A 38 4.99 -12.87 -2.85
CA GLU A 38 3.88 -12.32 -2.10
C GLU A 38 3.60 -10.89 -2.52
N GLU A 39 2.32 -10.58 -2.63
CA GLU A 39 1.80 -9.24 -2.85
C GLU A 39 1.01 -8.79 -1.64
N ALA A 40 1.14 -7.50 -1.28
CA ALA A 40 0.57 -6.97 -0.06
C ALA A 40 0.10 -5.53 -0.20
N THR A 41 -0.98 -5.21 0.51
CA THR A 41 -1.46 -3.85 0.73
C THR A 41 -1.04 -3.35 2.11
N GLY A 42 -0.68 -2.08 2.23
CA GLY A 42 -0.18 -1.48 3.46
C GLY A 42 -0.97 -0.29 3.98
N ASN A 43 -0.25 0.81 4.21
CA ASN A 43 -0.80 2.06 4.74
C ASN A 43 -1.66 2.78 3.69
N VAL A 44 -2.44 3.75 4.15
CA VAL A 44 -3.19 4.64 3.26
C VAL A 44 -2.31 5.80 2.85
N ASP A 45 -2.11 5.94 1.54
CA ASP A 45 -1.49 7.08 0.87
C ASP A 45 -2.57 7.96 0.21
N LEU A 46 -2.17 9.15 -0.24
CA LEU A 46 -3.04 10.08 -0.97
C LEU A 46 -2.68 10.06 -2.46
N ILE A 47 -3.65 9.75 -3.33
CA ILE A 47 -3.49 9.94 -4.77
C ILE A 47 -4.01 11.32 -5.18
N LEU A 48 -3.24 11.99 -6.04
CA LEU A 48 -3.64 13.21 -6.73
C LEU A 48 -3.70 12.91 -8.23
N VAL A 49 -4.87 13.08 -8.83
CA VAL A 49 -5.08 12.85 -10.26
C VAL A 49 -5.48 14.16 -10.91
N CYS A 50 -4.58 14.75 -11.69
CA CYS A 50 -4.85 15.95 -12.48
C CYS A 50 -5.27 15.56 -13.89
N TYR A 51 -6.44 16.02 -14.35
CA TYR A 51 -6.90 15.80 -15.71
C TYR A 51 -7.49 17.06 -16.31
N ARG A 52 -7.37 17.19 -17.64
CA ARG A 52 -7.86 18.34 -18.39
C ARG A 52 -9.27 18.05 -18.90
N GLN A 53 -10.20 18.98 -18.66
CA GLN A 53 -11.55 18.93 -19.20
C GLN A 53 -11.58 19.42 -20.66
N PRO A 54 -12.64 19.10 -21.45
CA PRO A 54 -12.76 19.55 -22.84
C PRO A 54 -12.67 21.07 -23.03
N ASP A 55 -13.04 21.85 -22.01
CA ASP A 55 -12.96 23.32 -22.01
C ASP A 55 -11.57 23.87 -21.60
N GLY A 56 -10.59 22.99 -21.40
CA GLY A 56 -9.22 23.36 -21.07
C GLY A 56 -8.92 23.53 -19.58
N ARG A 57 -9.91 23.47 -18.68
CA ARG A 57 -9.67 23.54 -17.22
C ARG A 57 -8.94 22.30 -16.73
N ILE A 58 -8.07 22.46 -15.72
CA ILE A 58 -7.45 21.33 -15.00
C ILE A 58 -8.26 21.08 -13.74
N VAL A 59 -8.74 19.85 -13.57
CA VAL A 59 -9.41 19.39 -12.34
C VAL A 59 -8.49 18.40 -11.64
N MET A 60 -8.46 18.48 -10.31
CA MET A 60 -7.71 17.58 -9.45
C MET A 60 -8.68 16.71 -8.65
N GLY A 61 -8.61 15.40 -8.85
CA GLY A 61 -9.18 14.42 -7.95
C GLY A 61 -8.18 14.09 -6.84
N VAL A 62 -8.65 14.04 -5.59
CA VAL A 62 -7.85 13.69 -4.42
C VAL A 62 -8.56 12.59 -3.66
N GLY A 63 -7.86 11.50 -3.34
CA GLY A 63 -8.48 10.37 -2.64
C GLY A 63 -7.48 9.42 -1.98
N PRO A 64 -7.96 8.57 -1.06
CA PRO A 64 -7.11 7.56 -0.42
C PRO A 64 -6.80 6.41 -1.37
N VAL A 65 -5.57 5.91 -1.32
CA VAL A 65 -5.12 4.67 -1.98
C VAL A 65 -4.29 3.85 -1.01
N LEU A 66 -4.16 2.55 -1.22
CA LEU A 66 -3.31 1.69 -0.38
C LEU A 66 -1.91 1.61 -0.98
N SER A 67 -0.89 1.69 -0.14
CA SER A 67 0.49 1.41 -0.53
C SER A 67 0.64 -0.06 -0.96
N TYR A 68 1.37 -0.32 -2.03
CA TYR A 68 1.54 -1.67 -2.61
C TYR A 68 2.95 -2.22 -2.40
N TYR A 69 3.03 -3.52 -2.13
CA TYR A 69 4.27 -4.26 -1.92
C TYR A 69 4.25 -5.55 -2.72
N GLU A 70 5.38 -5.89 -3.33
CA GLU A 70 5.61 -7.16 -4.04
C GLU A 70 7.04 -7.61 -3.70
N PHE A 71 7.18 -8.80 -3.13
CA PHE A 71 8.48 -9.28 -2.68
C PHE A 71 8.55 -10.81 -2.65
N LYS A 72 9.77 -11.34 -2.76
CA LYS A 72 10.04 -12.77 -2.62
C LYS A 72 10.54 -13.11 -1.23
N GLN A 73 10.16 -14.28 -0.73
CA GLN A 73 10.72 -14.83 0.49
C GLN A 73 10.65 -16.37 0.53
N PRO A 74 11.37 -17.04 1.45
CA PRO A 74 11.34 -18.50 1.55
C PRO A 74 9.92 -19.03 1.78
N MET A 75 9.58 -20.16 1.14
CA MET A 75 8.30 -20.85 1.33
C MET A 75 7.97 -21.18 2.79
N SER A 76 8.99 -21.35 3.64
CA SER A 76 8.84 -21.58 5.08
C SER A 76 8.35 -20.36 5.86
N ASN A 77 8.40 -19.17 5.26
CA ASN A 77 8.15 -17.90 5.91
C ASN A 77 6.88 -17.20 5.40
N ARG A 78 6.01 -17.90 4.65
CA ARG A 78 4.73 -17.38 4.14
C ARG A 78 4.00 -16.57 5.21
N LEU A 79 3.59 -15.36 4.86
CA LEU A 79 3.00 -14.45 5.82
C LEU A 79 1.50 -14.71 5.98
N THR A 80 1.05 -14.58 7.22
CA THR A 80 -0.36 -14.27 7.51
C THR A 80 -0.53 -12.75 7.57
N ASP A 81 -1.77 -12.27 7.49
CA ASP A 81 -2.04 -10.83 7.66
C ASP A 81 -1.49 -10.29 9.00
N GLU A 82 -1.51 -11.06 10.08
CA GLU A 82 -0.94 -10.66 11.37
C GLU A 82 0.57 -10.50 11.32
N ALA A 83 1.26 -11.41 10.63
CA ALA A 83 2.70 -11.33 10.43
C ALA A 83 3.07 -10.14 9.52
N TRP A 84 2.29 -9.95 8.45
CA TRP A 84 2.44 -8.81 7.54
C TRP A 84 2.26 -7.47 8.27
N ARG A 85 1.21 -7.31 9.08
CA ARG A 85 0.98 -6.09 9.88
C ARG A 85 2.13 -5.79 10.85
N LYS A 86 2.82 -6.82 11.37
CA LYS A 86 4.01 -6.63 12.21
C LYS A 86 5.20 -6.18 11.38
N MET A 87 5.46 -6.83 10.26
CA MET A 87 6.54 -6.49 9.32
C MET A 87 6.39 -5.05 8.79
N LEU A 88 5.17 -4.66 8.41
CA LEU A 88 4.85 -3.33 7.89
C LEU A 88 5.20 -2.20 8.88
N LYS A 89 5.13 -2.47 10.19
CA LYS A 89 5.45 -1.50 11.25
C LYS A 89 6.93 -1.42 11.58
N SER A 90 7.70 -2.48 11.34
CA SER A 90 9.10 -2.57 11.74
C SER A 90 10.05 -2.31 10.60
N ASN A 91 9.99 -3.13 9.56
CA ASN A 91 10.89 -3.07 8.41
C ASN A 91 10.18 -3.65 7.18
N PRO A 92 9.27 -2.88 6.56
CA PRO A 92 8.61 -3.33 5.35
C PRO A 92 9.62 -3.52 4.21
N PRO A 93 9.35 -4.46 3.27
CA PRO A 93 10.10 -4.56 2.03
C PRO A 93 10.00 -3.27 1.22
N GLU A 94 10.95 -3.06 0.31
CA GLU A 94 10.86 -1.94 -0.63
C GLU A 94 9.64 -2.10 -1.53
N GLN A 95 9.02 -0.97 -1.87
CA GLN A 95 7.96 -0.97 -2.87
C GLN A 95 8.57 -1.17 -4.26
N PRO A 96 7.83 -1.76 -5.21
CA PRO A 96 8.34 -2.03 -6.54
C PRO A 96 8.90 -0.79 -7.24
N GLU A 97 9.97 -0.96 -8.02
CA GLU A 97 10.66 0.13 -8.73
C GLU A 97 9.71 1.00 -9.58
N TRP A 98 8.70 0.41 -10.19
CA TRP A 98 7.75 1.12 -11.04
C TRP A 98 6.92 2.16 -10.29
N THR A 99 6.77 2.04 -8.97
CA THR A 99 6.02 3.00 -8.15
C THR A 99 6.77 4.32 -7.98
N LYS A 100 8.10 4.33 -8.14
CA LYS A 100 8.95 5.53 -8.04
C LYS A 100 8.62 6.60 -9.09
N SER A 101 7.93 6.24 -10.17
CA SER A 101 7.52 7.18 -11.21
C SER A 101 6.45 8.17 -10.75
N TYR A 102 5.65 7.81 -9.73
CA TYR A 102 4.56 8.65 -9.21
C TYR A 102 4.56 8.79 -7.68
N LEU A 103 5.28 7.94 -6.95
CA LEU A 103 5.51 8.10 -5.51
C LEU A 103 6.82 8.84 -5.25
N LYS A 104 6.72 9.96 -4.53
CA LYS A 104 7.88 10.68 -4.00
C LYS A 104 7.92 10.45 -2.50
N LYS A 105 8.95 9.74 -2.02
CA LYS A 105 9.23 9.55 -0.59
C LYS A 105 9.88 10.78 0.00
#